data_AF-L7U4S7-F1
#
_entry.id   AF-L7U4S7-F1
#
_cell.length_a   1.000
_cell.length_b   1.000
_cell.length_c   1.000
_cell.angle_alpha   90.00
_cell.angle_beta   90.00
_cell.angle_gamma   90.00
#
_symmetry.space_group_name_H-M   'P 1'
#
loop_
_entity.id
_entity.type
_entity.pdbx_description
1 polymer ?
#
loop_
_entity_poly.entity_id
_entity_poly.type
_entity_poly.pdbx_seq_one_letter_code
_entity_poly.pdbx_strand_id
1 'polypeptide(L)'
;MSEEVFWDLIARFNWKKSGDDEAVLRPVVTALSKMEVEDIFAFDDILAEKLYALDTREICRGTYRGTLDPDDGGQYISADDFLYSRCVIVANGKGLFERALADPMGVPQEMEFEALLSVAREAFEKKTGGEYEHLTPLSWESFSNKEGWKPTSATRPGPYTSEAVPPGNRRPT
;
A
#
# COMPACT_ATOMS: atom_id res chain seq x y z
N MET A 1 -10.48 -16.35 2.24
CA MET A 1 -11.31 -15.29 1.63
C MET A 1 -11.03 -15.12 0.11
N SER A 2 -12.02 -14.67 -0.69
CA SER A 2 -11.83 -14.28 -2.10
C SER A 2 -11.59 -12.77 -2.28
N GLU A 3 -11.09 -12.34 -3.44
CA GLU A 3 -10.92 -10.90 -3.74
C GLU A 3 -12.23 -10.11 -3.68
N GLU A 4 -13.35 -10.69 -4.11
CA GLU A 4 -14.66 -10.03 -4.05
C GLU A 4 -15.03 -9.67 -2.62
N VAL A 5 -14.84 -10.60 -1.69
CA VAL A 5 -15.11 -10.38 -0.26
C VAL A 5 -14.13 -9.37 0.34
N PHE A 6 -12.86 -9.38 -0.07
CA PHE A 6 -11.89 -8.36 0.33
C PHE A 6 -12.37 -6.95 -0.04
N TRP A 7 -12.83 -6.74 -1.28
CA TRP A 7 -13.32 -5.44 -1.73
C TRP A 7 -14.63 -5.04 -1.05
N ASP A 8 -15.53 -6.00 -0.78
CA ASP A 8 -16.74 -5.77 0.00
C ASP A 8 -16.45 -5.36 1.45
N LEU A 9 -15.33 -5.82 2.01
CA LEU A 9 -14.85 -5.37 3.32
C LEU A 9 -14.31 -3.95 3.23
N ILE A 10 -13.39 -3.66 2.30
CA ILE A 10 -12.83 -2.31 2.09
C ILE A 10 -13.94 -1.26 1.88
N ALA A 11 -15.00 -1.62 1.14
CA ALA A 11 -16.15 -0.74 0.89
C ALA A 11 -16.93 -0.32 2.16
N ARG A 12 -16.69 -0.97 3.31
CA ARG A 12 -17.32 -0.66 4.59
C ARG A 12 -16.59 0.41 5.40
N PHE A 13 -15.45 0.92 4.94
CA PHE A 13 -14.78 2.04 5.60
C PHE A 13 -15.73 3.23 5.76
N ASN A 14 -15.78 3.78 6.98
CA ASN A 14 -16.71 4.83 7.33
C ASN A 14 -16.10 6.21 7.09
N TRP A 15 -16.00 6.62 5.82
CA TRP A 15 -15.45 7.92 5.42
C TRP A 15 -16.21 9.14 5.96
N LYS A 16 -17.37 8.98 6.61
CA LYS A 16 -18.01 10.06 7.39
C LYS A 16 -17.24 10.41 8.67
N LYS A 17 -16.22 9.63 9.01
CA LYS A 17 -15.34 9.77 10.18
C LYS A 17 -13.92 10.17 9.82
N SER A 18 -13.67 10.66 8.60
CA SER A 18 -12.36 11.19 8.21
C SER A 18 -11.79 12.15 9.27
N GLY A 19 -10.51 11.97 9.60
CA GLY A 19 -9.84 12.62 10.74
C GLY A 19 -9.76 11.75 11.99
N ASP A 20 -10.43 10.59 12.00
CA ASP A 20 -10.35 9.55 13.02
C ASP A 20 -10.25 8.18 12.33
N ASP A 21 -9.02 7.75 12.05
CA ASP A 21 -8.76 6.53 11.28
C ASP A 21 -9.30 5.28 11.97
N GLU A 22 -9.20 5.21 13.30
CA GLU A 22 -9.78 4.11 14.07
C GLU A 22 -11.30 4.03 13.82
N ALA A 23 -12.00 5.17 13.83
CA ALA A 23 -13.44 5.21 13.53
C ALA A 23 -13.76 4.90 12.06
N VAL A 24 -12.88 5.23 11.12
CA VAL A 24 -13.01 4.87 9.69
C VAL A 24 -12.89 3.35 9.51
N LEU A 25 -11.90 2.71 10.15
CA LEU A 25 -11.58 1.28 9.99
C LEU A 25 -12.49 0.35 10.81
N ARG A 26 -13.06 0.84 11.92
CA ARG A 26 -13.87 0.07 12.87
C ARG A 26 -14.90 -0.87 12.25
N PRO A 27 -15.67 -0.51 11.21
CA PRO A 27 -16.64 -1.42 10.60
C PRO A 27 -15.98 -2.66 9.99
N VAL A 28 -14.82 -2.48 9.36
CA VAL A 28 -14.06 -3.56 8.71
C VAL A 28 -13.40 -4.43 9.76
N VAL A 29 -12.70 -3.83 10.73
CA VAL A 29 -12.07 -4.56 11.85
C VAL A 29 -13.10 -5.40 12.60
N THR A 30 -14.29 -4.84 12.87
CA THR A 30 -15.38 -5.56 13.57
C THR A 30 -16.01 -6.66 12.72
N ALA A 31 -16.07 -6.50 11.39
CA ALA A 31 -16.59 -7.52 10.50
C ALA A 31 -15.59 -8.67 10.37
N LEU A 32 -14.32 -8.35 10.13
CA LEU A 32 -13.23 -9.30 9.94
C LEU A 32 -12.95 -10.09 11.21
N SER A 33 -13.04 -9.49 12.40
CA SER A 33 -12.86 -10.20 13.69
C SER A 33 -13.93 -11.26 13.97
N LYS A 34 -15.03 -11.28 13.21
CA LYS A 34 -16.10 -12.29 13.31
C LYS A 34 -15.95 -13.42 12.30
N MET A 35 -15.00 -13.30 11.36
CA MET A 35 -14.67 -14.35 10.39
C MET A 35 -13.67 -15.34 11.01
N GLU A 36 -13.32 -16.40 10.28
CA GLU A 36 -12.29 -17.35 10.72
C GLU A 36 -10.90 -16.71 10.69
N VAL A 37 -9.96 -17.25 11.49
CA VAL A 37 -8.59 -16.71 11.55
C VAL A 37 -7.94 -16.73 10.17
N GLU A 38 -8.18 -17.81 9.42
CA GLU A 38 -7.68 -18.01 8.06
C GLU A 38 -8.23 -16.96 7.09
N ASP A 39 -9.42 -16.40 7.34
CA ASP A 39 -9.94 -15.29 6.54
C ASP A 39 -9.28 -13.96 6.89
N ILE A 40 -8.86 -13.76 8.14
CA ILE A 40 -8.06 -12.60 8.56
C ILE A 40 -6.69 -12.63 7.87
N PHE A 41 -6.02 -13.79 7.88
CA PHE A 41 -4.75 -13.97 7.19
C PHE A 41 -4.90 -13.80 5.67
N ALA A 42 -5.96 -14.37 5.08
CA ALA A 42 -6.25 -14.17 3.66
C ALA A 42 -6.55 -12.70 3.32
N PHE A 43 -7.12 -11.91 4.23
CA PHE A 43 -7.30 -10.47 4.03
C PHE A 43 -5.95 -9.76 3.95
N ASP A 44 -5.04 -10.10 4.85
CA ASP A 44 -3.70 -9.51 4.90
C ASP A 44 -2.88 -9.88 3.67
N ASP A 45 -2.94 -11.15 3.25
CA ASP A 45 -2.29 -11.64 2.04
C ASP A 45 -2.79 -10.90 0.79
N ILE A 46 -4.11 -10.74 0.64
CA ILE A 46 -4.69 -10.00 -0.49
C ILE A 46 -4.30 -8.52 -0.42
N LEU A 47 -4.31 -7.90 0.77
CA LEU A 47 -3.85 -6.52 0.94
C LEU A 47 -2.39 -6.36 0.48
N ALA A 48 -1.51 -7.26 0.92
CA ALA A 48 -0.11 -7.27 0.50
C ALA A 48 0.04 -7.44 -1.01
N GLU A 49 -0.73 -8.34 -1.64
CA GLU A 49 -0.77 -8.50 -3.09
C GLU A 49 -1.16 -7.21 -3.82
N LYS A 50 -2.19 -6.50 -3.36
CA LYS A 50 -2.62 -5.23 -4.00
C LYS A 50 -1.60 -4.12 -3.81
N LEU A 51 -1.01 -3.99 -2.63
CA LEU A 51 0.04 -3.01 -2.40
C LEU A 51 1.30 -3.34 -3.23
N TYR A 52 1.72 -4.60 -3.28
CA TYR A 52 2.84 -5.06 -4.11
C TYR A 52 2.60 -4.81 -5.61
N ALA A 53 1.38 -5.02 -6.09
CA ALA A 53 1.01 -4.72 -7.49
C ALA A 53 1.12 -3.21 -7.82
N LEU A 54 0.88 -2.34 -6.83
CA LEU A 54 1.05 -0.88 -6.97
C LEU A 54 2.50 -0.43 -6.74
N ASP A 55 3.38 -1.28 -6.22
CA ASP A 55 4.79 -0.97 -5.96
C ASP A 55 5.58 -0.93 -7.27
N THR A 56 5.39 0.14 -8.06
CA THR A 56 6.01 0.27 -9.37
C THR A 56 6.53 1.67 -9.60
N ARG A 57 7.53 1.76 -10.48
CA ARG A 57 8.10 3.02 -10.97
C ARG A 57 7.03 3.95 -11.54
N GLU A 58 6.07 3.41 -12.29
CA GLU A 58 5.02 4.21 -12.93
C GLU A 58 4.03 4.78 -11.92
N ILE A 59 3.59 3.98 -10.95
CA ILE A 59 2.72 4.46 -9.85
C ILE A 59 3.45 5.53 -9.04
N CYS A 60 4.74 5.31 -8.73
CA CYS A 60 5.55 6.30 -8.03
C CYS A 60 5.64 7.63 -8.79
N ARG A 61 5.88 7.60 -10.10
CA ARG A 61 5.88 8.81 -10.93
C ARG A 61 4.52 9.51 -10.93
N GLY A 62 3.44 8.75 -10.89
CA GLY A 62 2.09 9.27 -10.71
C GLY A 62 1.87 9.97 -9.38
N THR A 63 2.26 9.31 -8.28
CA THR A 63 2.14 9.81 -6.90
C THR A 63 2.89 11.14 -6.73
N TYR A 64 4.11 11.22 -7.26
CA TYR A 64 4.96 12.40 -7.16
C TYR A 64 4.99 13.26 -8.42
N ARG A 65 3.94 13.17 -9.26
CA ARG A 65 3.86 13.90 -10.52
C ARG A 65 4.14 15.40 -10.32
N GLY A 66 5.20 15.88 -10.97
CA GLY A 66 5.62 17.28 -10.92
C GLY A 66 6.46 17.66 -9.69
N THR A 67 6.72 16.74 -8.76
CA THR A 67 7.51 16.99 -7.54
C THR A 67 8.75 16.11 -7.44
N LEU A 68 8.63 14.80 -7.69
CA LEU A 68 9.75 13.85 -7.72
C LEU A 68 9.64 12.92 -8.94
N ASP A 69 10.78 12.40 -9.38
CA ASP A 69 10.91 11.47 -10.50
C ASP A 69 11.72 10.23 -10.06
N PRO A 70 11.15 9.01 -10.09
CA PRO A 70 11.87 7.80 -9.73
C PRO A 70 13.05 7.46 -10.65
N ASP A 71 13.16 8.12 -11.80
CA ASP A 71 14.31 8.03 -12.72
C ASP A 71 15.40 9.08 -12.44
N ASP A 72 15.20 10.00 -11.49
CA ASP A 72 16.24 10.93 -11.03
C ASP A 72 16.86 10.44 -9.71
N GLY A 73 18.02 9.78 -9.81
CA GLY A 73 18.75 9.29 -8.64
C GLY A 73 19.27 10.37 -7.67
N GLY A 74 19.15 11.65 -8.03
CA GLY A 74 19.39 12.79 -7.15
C GLY A 74 18.18 13.15 -6.29
N GLN A 75 17.02 12.55 -6.52
CA GLN A 75 15.79 12.80 -5.78
C GLN A 75 15.48 11.65 -4.83
N TYR A 76 15.21 12.00 -3.58
CA TYR A 76 14.86 11.02 -2.55
C TYR A 76 13.36 10.74 -2.59
N ILE A 77 13.00 9.45 -2.64
CA ILE A 77 11.63 8.98 -2.49
C ILE A 77 11.54 8.22 -1.17
N SER A 78 10.65 8.69 -0.28
CA SER A 78 10.37 8.02 0.99
C SER A 78 9.66 6.70 0.74
N ALA A 79 10.20 5.60 1.27
CA ALA A 79 9.55 4.29 1.20
C ALA A 79 8.20 4.29 1.92
N ASP A 80 8.15 4.94 3.09
CA ASP A 80 6.95 5.00 3.94
C ASP A 80 5.87 5.85 3.24
N ASP A 81 6.20 7.07 2.82
CA ASP A 81 5.24 7.97 2.15
C ASP A 81 4.66 7.33 0.89
N PHE A 82 5.49 6.61 0.11
CA PHE A 82 5.03 5.91 -1.08
C PHE A 82 4.12 4.72 -0.74
N LEU A 83 4.42 3.96 0.33
CA LEU A 83 3.57 2.89 0.83
C LEU A 83 2.21 3.44 1.28
N TYR A 84 2.20 4.52 2.06
CA TYR A 84 0.97 5.11 2.57
C TYR A 84 0.13 5.74 1.46
N SER A 85 0.77 6.30 0.42
CA SER A 85 0.08 6.76 -0.80
C SER A 85 -0.59 5.58 -1.54
N ARG A 86 0.06 4.42 -1.62
CA ARG A 86 -0.54 3.20 -2.20
C ARG A 86 -1.71 2.68 -1.35
N CYS A 87 -1.65 2.85 -0.03
CA CYS A 87 -2.77 2.52 0.86
C CYS A 87 -4.02 3.34 0.55
N VAL A 88 -3.88 4.63 0.18
CA VAL A 88 -5.02 5.46 -0.27
C VAL A 88 -5.71 4.85 -1.48
N ILE A 89 -4.94 4.35 -2.45
CA ILE A 89 -5.48 3.75 -3.67
C ILE A 89 -6.35 2.53 -3.33
N VAL A 90 -5.84 1.62 -2.49
CA VAL A 90 -6.56 0.41 -2.07
C VAL A 90 -7.77 0.76 -1.21
N ALA A 91 -7.62 1.68 -0.24
CA ALA A 91 -8.69 2.04 0.68
C ALA A 91 -9.90 2.71 0.01
N ASN A 92 -9.68 3.38 -1.13
CA ASN A 92 -10.75 3.93 -1.97
C ASN A 92 -11.40 2.89 -2.92
N GLY A 93 -11.02 1.62 -2.78
CA GLY A 93 -11.69 0.47 -3.34
C GLY A 93 -11.24 0.07 -4.74
N LYS A 94 -11.81 -1.06 -5.18
CA LYS A 94 -11.44 -1.77 -6.42
C LYS A 94 -11.38 -0.86 -7.65
N GLY A 95 -12.35 0.04 -7.80
CA GLY A 95 -12.42 0.91 -8.97
C GLY A 95 -11.25 1.89 -9.06
N LEU A 96 -10.73 2.41 -7.94
CA LEU A 96 -9.55 3.27 -7.98
C LEU A 96 -8.28 2.44 -8.19
N PHE A 97 -8.18 1.27 -7.54
CA PHE A 97 -7.08 0.33 -7.75
C PHE A 97 -6.92 -0.04 -9.24
N GLU A 98 -7.99 -0.45 -9.91
CA GLU A 98 -7.96 -0.82 -11.33
C GLU A 98 -7.61 0.38 -12.22
N ARG A 99 -8.13 1.57 -11.92
CA ARG A 99 -7.77 2.79 -12.65
C ARG A 99 -6.30 3.17 -12.45
N ALA A 100 -5.75 3.02 -11.25
CA ALA A 100 -4.35 3.30 -10.98
C ALA A 100 -3.43 2.40 -11.80
N LEU A 101 -3.77 1.11 -11.93
CA LEU A 101 -3.02 0.18 -12.78
C LEU A 101 -3.12 0.51 -14.27
N ALA A 102 -4.28 1.00 -14.73
CA ALA A 102 -4.50 1.36 -16.13
C ALA A 102 -3.91 2.73 -16.52
N ASP A 103 -3.97 3.69 -15.60
CA ASP A 103 -3.46 5.05 -15.76
C ASP A 103 -2.72 5.50 -14.48
N PRO A 104 -1.44 5.12 -14.34
CA PRO A 104 -0.62 5.52 -13.19
C PRO A 104 -0.51 7.03 -13.02
N MET A 105 -0.63 7.81 -14.11
CA MET A 105 -0.55 9.27 -14.04
C MET A 105 -1.84 9.91 -13.50
N GLY A 106 -2.91 9.14 -13.27
CA GLY A 106 -4.17 9.60 -12.69
C GLY A 106 -4.31 9.35 -11.17
N VAL A 107 -3.27 8.82 -10.50
CA VAL A 107 -3.36 8.50 -9.07
C VAL A 107 -3.44 9.77 -8.19
N PRO A 108 -4.06 9.67 -6.99
CA PRO A 108 -4.09 10.76 -6.02
C PRO A 108 -2.67 11.21 -5.62
N GLN A 109 -2.53 12.50 -5.31
CA GLN A 109 -1.31 13.10 -4.75
C GLN A 109 -1.63 13.68 -3.38
N GLU A 110 -0.60 13.85 -2.54
CA GLU A 110 -0.71 14.55 -1.24
C GLU A 110 -1.75 13.93 -0.29
N MET A 111 -1.93 12.61 -0.36
CA MET A 111 -2.80 11.84 0.53
C MET A 111 -2.05 10.61 1.04
N GLU A 112 -2.33 10.23 2.28
CA GLU A 112 -1.77 9.05 2.92
C GLU A 112 -2.87 8.36 3.75
N PHE A 113 -2.72 7.04 3.95
CA PHE A 113 -3.62 6.27 4.80
C PHE A 113 -2.90 5.05 5.38
N GLU A 114 -1.83 5.30 6.15
CA GLU A 114 -1.03 4.25 6.82
C GLU A 114 -1.91 3.26 7.60
N ALA A 115 -2.97 3.74 8.24
CA ALA A 115 -3.84 2.96 9.11
C ALA A 115 -4.45 1.72 8.44
N LEU A 116 -4.55 1.68 7.10
CA LEU A 116 -4.98 0.46 6.39
C LEU A 116 -4.16 -0.79 6.76
N LEU A 117 -2.86 -0.62 7.02
CA LEU A 117 -1.94 -1.71 7.33
C LEU A 117 -2.23 -2.39 8.68
N SER A 118 -3.03 -1.76 9.56
CA SER A 118 -3.36 -2.33 10.88
C SER A 118 -4.59 -3.23 10.89
N VAL A 119 -5.40 -3.25 9.82
CA VAL A 119 -6.75 -3.85 9.83
C VAL A 119 -6.74 -5.34 10.19
N ALA A 120 -5.84 -6.13 9.59
CA ALA A 120 -5.76 -7.57 9.84
C ALA A 120 -5.31 -7.86 11.28
N ARG A 121 -4.25 -7.19 11.73
CA ARG A 121 -3.74 -7.27 13.11
C ARG A 121 -4.81 -6.93 14.13
N GLU A 122 -5.48 -5.78 13.98
CA GLU A 122 -6.53 -5.35 14.91
C GLU A 122 -7.72 -6.31 14.93
N ALA A 123 -8.11 -6.86 13.77
CA ALA A 123 -9.18 -7.84 13.70
C ALA A 123 -8.80 -9.16 14.40
N PHE A 124 -7.56 -9.61 14.23
CA PHE A 124 -7.04 -10.82 14.88
C PHE A 124 -6.99 -10.64 16.40
N GLU A 125 -6.33 -9.59 16.89
CA GLU A 125 -6.20 -9.29 18.31
C GLU A 125 -7.58 -9.16 18.97
N LYS A 126 -8.54 -8.54 18.27
CA LYS A 126 -9.93 -8.45 18.73
C LYS A 126 -10.63 -9.80 18.81
N LYS A 127 -10.36 -10.72 17.89
CA LYS A 127 -10.96 -12.07 17.84
C LYS A 127 -10.37 -12.99 18.89
N THR A 128 -9.05 -13.01 19.02
CA THR A 128 -8.32 -14.04 19.76
C THR A 128 -7.82 -13.56 21.12
N GLY A 129 -7.65 -12.25 21.30
CA GLY A 129 -6.95 -11.66 22.45
C GLY A 129 -5.44 -11.90 22.45
N GLY A 130 -4.88 -12.49 21.39
CA GLY A 130 -3.45 -12.80 21.25
C GLY A 130 -2.74 -11.89 20.25
N GLU A 131 -1.42 -12.02 20.20
CA GLU A 131 -0.56 -11.25 19.29
C GLU A 131 -0.65 -11.78 17.84
N TYR A 132 -0.62 -10.86 16.88
CA TYR A 132 -0.64 -11.20 15.45
C TYR A 132 0.77 -11.53 14.94
N GLU A 133 0.96 -12.76 14.46
CA GLU A 133 2.27 -13.27 14.02
C GLU A 133 2.29 -13.70 12.54
N HIS A 134 1.18 -13.53 11.81
CA HIS A 134 1.10 -13.93 10.41
C HIS A 134 2.03 -13.08 9.54
N LEU A 135 2.69 -13.74 8.59
CA LEU A 135 3.58 -13.11 7.62
C LEU A 135 3.02 -13.35 6.23
N THR A 136 2.79 -12.26 5.50
CA THR A 136 2.26 -12.31 4.14
C THR A 136 3.30 -12.89 3.16
N PRO A 137 2.89 -13.66 2.14
CA PRO A 137 3.80 -14.21 1.14
C PRO A 137 4.57 -13.15 0.34
N LEU A 138 3.97 -11.98 0.14
CA LEU A 138 4.57 -10.82 -0.49
C LEU A 138 4.77 -9.71 0.53
N SER A 139 5.85 -8.95 0.39
CA SER A 139 6.07 -7.76 1.21
C SER A 139 5.35 -6.57 0.57
N TRP A 140 4.49 -5.88 1.32
CA TRP A 140 3.89 -4.63 0.87
C TRP A 140 4.87 -3.45 0.85
N GLU A 141 6.01 -3.58 1.54
CA GLU A 141 7.03 -2.54 1.68
C GLU A 141 7.44 -1.99 0.32
N SER A 142 7.69 -0.68 0.27
CA SER A 142 8.08 -0.03 -0.98
C SER A 142 9.40 -0.61 -1.51
N PHE A 143 9.49 -0.71 -2.82
CA PHE A 143 10.65 -1.23 -3.56
C PHE A 143 10.88 -2.74 -3.41
N SER A 144 9.89 -3.48 -2.91
CA SER A 144 9.91 -4.93 -2.81
C SER A 144 9.61 -5.61 -4.15
N ASN A 145 8.81 -4.97 -5.01
CA ASN A 145 8.47 -5.47 -6.34
C ASN A 145 9.60 -5.17 -7.34
N LYS A 146 10.60 -6.04 -7.33
CA LYS A 146 11.80 -5.92 -8.17
C LYS A 146 11.50 -5.76 -9.66
N GLU A 147 10.43 -6.38 -10.15
CA GLU A 147 10.00 -6.27 -11.54
C GLU A 147 9.41 -4.88 -11.83
N GLY A 148 8.55 -4.38 -10.94
CA GLY A 148 7.94 -3.04 -11.02
C GLY A 148 8.94 -1.89 -10.95
N TRP A 149 10.14 -2.14 -10.45
CA TRP A 149 11.20 -1.15 -10.25
C TRP A 149 12.39 -1.27 -11.20
N LYS A 150 12.35 -2.17 -12.18
CA LYS A 150 13.41 -2.28 -13.19
C LYS A 150 13.75 -0.92 -13.79
N PRO A 151 15.04 -0.60 -13.97
CA PRO A 151 15.46 0.66 -14.58
C PRO A 151 15.02 0.72 -16.04
N THR A 152 14.76 1.93 -16.50
CA THR A 152 14.47 2.27 -17.89
C THR A 152 15.68 2.94 -18.54
N SER A 153 15.60 3.24 -19.83
CA SER A 153 16.62 4.05 -20.50
C SER A 153 16.70 5.49 -19.97
N ALA A 154 15.67 5.97 -19.26
CA ALA A 154 15.64 7.29 -18.66
C ALA A 154 16.25 7.33 -17.25
N THR A 155 16.47 6.17 -16.62
CA THR A 155 16.97 6.08 -15.25
C THR A 155 18.40 6.63 -15.14
N ARG A 156 18.57 7.64 -14.29
CA ARG A 156 19.85 8.28 -13.97
C ARG A 156 20.27 7.88 -12.56
N PRO A 157 21.41 7.18 -12.37
CA PRO A 157 21.94 6.87 -11.05
C PRO A 157 22.29 8.13 -10.24
N GLY A 158 22.32 8.00 -8.92
CA GLY A 158 22.63 9.11 -8.01
C GLY A 158 22.71 8.68 -6.54
N PRO A 159 22.88 9.64 -5.60
CA PRO A 159 23.11 9.34 -4.19
C PRO A 159 21.96 8.57 -3.51
N TYR A 160 20.73 8.65 -4.03
CA TYR A 160 19.56 7.96 -3.49
C TYR A 160 19.19 6.70 -4.28
N THR A 161 20.16 6.16 -5.03
CA THR A 161 19.98 4.92 -5.78
C THR A 161 20.68 3.76 -5.06
N SER A 162 20.06 2.58 -5.04
CA SER A 162 20.71 1.37 -4.53
C SER A 162 21.75 0.85 -5.53
N GLU A 163 22.57 -0.14 -5.16
CA GLU A 163 23.52 -0.79 -6.10
C GLU A 163 22.82 -1.43 -7.31
N ALA A 164 21.51 -1.71 -7.20
CA ALA A 164 20.67 -2.20 -8.30
C ALA A 164 19.83 -1.11 -9.00
N VAL A 165 19.80 0.13 -8.47
CA VAL A 165 19.29 1.42 -9.02
C VAL A 165 17.79 1.44 -9.47
N PRO A 166 16.98 2.47 -9.11
CA PRO A 166 16.50 3.03 -7.84
C PRO A 166 14.97 2.80 -7.64
N PRO A 167 14.38 3.30 -6.53
CA PRO A 167 15.00 4.11 -5.46
C PRO A 167 15.65 3.24 -4.38
N GLY A 168 16.74 3.77 -3.82
CA GLY A 168 17.34 3.23 -2.61
C GLY A 168 16.66 3.83 -1.39
N ASN A 169 16.38 3.02 -0.37
CA ASN A 169 15.72 3.45 0.85
C ASN A 169 16.65 4.17 1.85
N ARG A 170 17.75 4.77 1.40
CA ARG A 170 18.67 5.46 2.30
C ARG A 170 18.18 6.88 2.52
N ARG A 171 17.54 7.12 3.67
CA ARG A 171 17.15 8.48 4.10
C ARG A 171 18.35 9.43 4.00
N PRO A 172 18.18 10.66 3.46
CA PRO A 172 19.21 11.69 3.53
C PRO A 172 19.56 11.94 5.00
N THR A 173 20.86 11.91 5.31
CA THR A 173 21.39 12.29 6.64
C THR A 173 21.58 13.78 6.75
#